data_AF-A0A7W7KF76-F1
#
_entry.id   AF-A0A7W7KF76-F1
#
_cell.length_a   1.000
_cell.length_b   1.000
_cell.length_c   1.000
_cell.angle_alpha   90.00
_cell.angle_beta   90.00
_cell.angle_gamma   90.00
#
_symmetry.space_group_name_H-M   'P 1'
#
loop_
_entity.id
_entity.type
_entity.pdbx_description
1 polymer ?
#
loop_
_entity_poly.entity_id
_entity_poly.type
_entity_poly.pdbx_seq_one_letter_code
_entity_poly.pdbx_strand_id
1 'polypeptide(L)'
;MYEDEMDQEAKELELLEKIASAKLDELREVPKGAQFGRRLELGATSNVDIEQAIKAQLVDIGRRMGPDFLINTPAVALEQFSIQAIVRDEDTAGLLKSLVNSFMLAYLTPETTERAVAHLQGLEALRLEVAKTRQARHGEGPSVH
;
A
#
# COMPACT_ATOMS: atom_id res chain seq x y z
N MET A 1 30.96 -11.11 -12.94
CA MET A 1 30.67 -10.40 -11.67
C MET A 1 29.76 -9.20 -11.92
N TYR A 2 30.20 -8.14 -12.62
CA TYR A 2 29.31 -7.02 -12.96
C TYR A 2 28.17 -7.37 -13.93
N GLU A 3 28.43 -8.22 -14.93
CA GLU A 3 27.37 -8.65 -15.88
C GLU A 3 26.32 -9.54 -15.20
N ASP A 4 26.73 -10.37 -14.23
CA ASP A 4 25.84 -11.28 -13.51
C ASP A 4 24.93 -10.53 -12.52
N GLU A 5 25.44 -9.48 -11.85
CA GLU A 5 24.67 -8.61 -10.95
C GLU A 5 23.62 -7.79 -11.73
N MET A 6 24.01 -7.23 -12.88
CA MET A 6 23.10 -6.47 -13.75
C MET A 6 21.97 -7.36 -14.32
N ASP A 7 22.28 -8.60 -14.68
CA ASP A 7 21.29 -9.57 -15.15
C ASP A 7 20.31 -9.97 -14.03
N GLN A 8 20.78 -10.02 -12.78
CA GLN A 8 19.93 -10.33 -11.63
C GLN A 8 19.02 -9.16 -11.24
N GLU A 9 19.52 -7.92 -11.22
CA GLU A 9 18.68 -6.73 -10.99
C GLU A 9 17.62 -6.56 -12.07
N ALA A 10 17.96 -6.83 -13.34
CA ALA A 10 17.01 -6.77 -14.44
C ALA A 10 15.88 -7.81 -14.29
N LYS A 11 16.23 -9.05 -13.90
CA LYS A 11 15.25 -10.12 -13.63
C LYS A 11 14.34 -9.78 -12.46
N GLU A 12 14.89 -9.19 -11.39
CA GLU A 12 14.11 -8.75 -10.24
C GLU A 12 13.14 -7.64 -10.63
N LEU A 13 13.61 -6.64 -11.39
CA LEU A 13 12.75 -5.58 -11.90
C LEU A 13 11.62 -6.13 -12.77
N GLU A 14 11.93 -7.03 -13.69
CA GLU A 14 10.93 -7.67 -14.56
C GLU A 14 9.87 -8.43 -13.73
N LEU A 15 10.29 -9.14 -12.68
CA LEU A 15 9.38 -9.82 -11.76
C LEU A 15 8.45 -8.82 -11.05
N LEU A 16 9.01 -7.73 -10.52
CA LEU A 16 8.22 -6.70 -9.82
C LEU A 16 7.24 -6.01 -10.76
N GLU A 17 7.64 -5.71 -11.99
CA GLU A 17 6.74 -5.14 -13.00
C GLU A 17 5.59 -6.09 -13.36
N LYS A 18 5.85 -7.40 -13.44
CA LYS A 18 4.81 -8.44 -13.64
C LYS A 18 3.84 -8.47 -12.46
N ILE A 19 4.35 -8.49 -11.22
CA ILE A 19 3.51 -8.50 -10.02
C ILE A 19 2.66 -7.21 -9.95
N ALA A 20 3.27 -6.05 -10.18
CA ALA A 20 2.56 -4.77 -10.18
C ALA A 20 1.45 -4.74 -11.24
N SER A 21 1.72 -5.26 -12.45
CA SER A 21 0.72 -5.34 -13.51
C SER A 21 -0.43 -6.29 -13.13
N ALA A 22 -0.12 -7.44 -12.54
CA ALA A 22 -1.15 -8.37 -12.04
C ALA A 22 -2.04 -7.72 -10.96
N LYS A 23 -1.46 -6.91 -10.06
CA LYS A 23 -2.25 -6.14 -9.08
C LYS A 23 -3.16 -5.10 -9.72
N LEU A 24 -2.72 -4.47 -10.80
CA LEU A 24 -3.56 -3.54 -11.55
C LEU A 24 -4.69 -4.28 -12.28
N ASP A 25 -4.44 -5.48 -12.81
CA ASP A 25 -5.46 -6.32 -13.41
C ASP A 25 -6.50 -6.77 -12.38
N GLU A 26 -6.09 -7.14 -11.15
CA GLU A 26 -7.01 -7.42 -10.03
C GLU A 26 -7.97 -6.23 -9.77
N LEU A 27 -7.49 -4.98 -9.91
CA LEU A 27 -8.29 -3.77 -9.68
C LEU A 27 -9.30 -3.49 -10.79
N ARG A 28 -9.09 -3.98 -12.01
CA ARG A 28 -10.02 -3.77 -13.13
C ARG A 28 -11.36 -4.47 -12.89
N GLU A 29 -11.33 -5.60 -12.18
CA GLU A 29 -12.51 -6.37 -11.78
C GLU A 29 -13.21 -5.81 -10.52
N VAL A 30 -12.57 -4.86 -9.81
CA VAL A 30 -13.12 -4.25 -8.59
C VAL A 30 -13.67 -2.87 -8.90
N PRO A 31 -14.98 -2.60 -8.79
CA PRO A 31 -15.51 -1.28 -9.11
C PRO A 31 -15.00 -0.20 -8.16
N LYS A 32 -15.02 1.06 -8.61
CA LYS A 32 -14.73 2.22 -7.75
C LYS A 32 -15.86 2.47 -6.75
N GLY A 33 -15.54 3.08 -5.61
CA GLY A 33 -16.52 3.52 -4.62
C GLY A 33 -16.21 3.10 -3.19
N ALA A 34 -16.85 3.80 -2.26
CA ALA A 34 -16.62 3.61 -0.83
C ALA A 34 -16.92 2.18 -0.35
N GLN A 35 -17.82 1.48 -1.05
CA GLN A 35 -18.21 0.11 -0.79
C GLN A 35 -17.17 -0.95 -1.18
N PHE A 36 -16.30 -0.62 -2.13
CA PHE A 36 -15.24 -1.50 -2.59
C PHE A 36 -13.88 -1.13 -1.98
N GLY A 37 -13.86 -0.17 -1.05
CA GLY A 37 -12.63 0.35 -0.45
C GLY A 37 -11.84 1.31 -1.34
N ARG A 38 -12.23 1.48 -2.61
CA ARG A 38 -11.60 2.39 -3.59
C ARG A 38 -12.21 3.79 -3.50
N ARG A 39 -11.78 4.56 -2.49
CA ARG A 39 -12.37 5.85 -2.08
C ARG A 39 -11.62 7.06 -2.59
N LEU A 40 -10.29 6.95 -2.59
CA LEU A 40 -9.41 8.01 -3.02
C LEU A 40 -9.30 7.93 -4.53
N GLU A 41 -9.37 9.09 -5.17
CA GLU A 41 -9.17 9.27 -6.59
C GLU A 41 -8.19 10.42 -6.80
N LEU A 42 -7.24 10.25 -7.72
CA LEU A 42 -6.38 11.34 -8.13
C LEU A 42 -7.18 12.29 -9.02
N GLY A 43 -7.22 13.57 -8.64
CA GLY A 43 -7.77 14.63 -9.48
C GLY A 43 -6.78 15.01 -10.58
N ALA A 44 -6.60 14.18 -11.62
CA ALA A 44 -5.72 14.49 -12.75
C ALA A 44 -6.14 13.82 -14.07
N THR A 45 -5.52 14.28 -15.16
CA THR A 45 -6.04 14.53 -16.52
C THR A 45 -6.28 13.33 -17.46
N SER A 46 -5.92 12.10 -17.08
CA SER A 46 -6.32 10.86 -17.78
C SER A 46 -6.18 9.62 -16.88
N ASN A 47 -7.03 8.59 -17.10
CA ASN A 47 -6.95 7.34 -16.33
C ASN A 47 -5.64 6.56 -16.55
N VAL A 48 -5.00 6.73 -17.71
CA VAL A 48 -3.77 6.00 -18.07
C VAL A 48 -2.58 6.51 -17.25
N ASP A 49 -2.51 7.82 -16.99
CA ASP A 49 -1.42 8.41 -16.20
C ASP A 49 -1.46 7.95 -14.73
N ILE A 50 -2.66 7.77 -14.19
CA ILE A 50 -2.89 7.29 -12.82
C ILE A 50 -2.42 5.84 -12.67
N GLU A 51 -2.78 4.96 -13.61
CA GLU A 51 -2.40 3.56 -13.56
C GLU A 51 -0.87 3.39 -13.62
N GLN A 52 -0.19 4.17 -14.47
CA GLN A 52 1.27 4.16 -14.54
C GLN A 52 1.94 4.71 -13.27
N ALA A 53 1.40 5.78 -12.69
CA ALA A 53 1.90 6.31 -11.42
C ALA A 53 1.76 5.30 -10.28
N ILE A 54 0.61 4.62 -10.20
CA ILE A 54 0.40 3.55 -9.21
C ILE A 54 1.36 2.40 -9.48
N LYS A 55 1.53 1.96 -10.74
CA LYS A 55 2.47 0.89 -11.10
C LYS A 55 3.89 1.21 -10.62
N ALA A 56 4.37 2.43 -10.89
CA ALA A 56 5.70 2.86 -10.47
C ALA A 56 5.86 2.81 -8.94
N GLN A 57 4.84 3.25 -8.19
CA GLN A 57 4.83 3.14 -6.72
C GLN A 57 4.86 1.68 -6.24
N LEU A 58 4.10 0.78 -6.86
CA LEU A 58 4.12 -0.64 -6.50
C LEU A 58 5.50 -1.27 -6.74
N VAL A 59 6.16 -0.94 -7.85
CA VAL A 59 7.51 -1.42 -8.14
C VAL A 59 8.51 -0.91 -7.09
N ASP A 60 8.44 0.36 -6.68
CA ASP A 60 9.33 0.88 -5.63
C ASP A 60 9.06 0.23 -4.26
N ILE A 61 7.79 0.03 -3.89
CA ILE A 61 7.41 -0.73 -2.69
C ILE A 61 7.99 -2.14 -2.77
N GLY A 62 7.84 -2.83 -3.90
CA GLY A 62 8.35 -4.17 -4.11
C GLY A 62 9.87 -4.26 -4.00
N ARG A 63 10.61 -3.30 -4.54
CA ARG A 63 12.08 -3.24 -4.41
C ARG A 63 12.54 -3.14 -2.96
N ARG A 64 11.79 -2.43 -2.10
CA ARG A 64 12.20 -2.18 -0.71
C ARG A 64 11.64 -3.17 0.30
N MET A 65 10.45 -3.72 0.02
CA MET A 65 9.73 -4.64 0.91
C MET A 65 9.77 -6.10 0.45
N GLY A 66 10.16 -6.35 -0.80
CA GLY A 66 10.21 -7.65 -1.43
C GLY A 66 8.95 -7.98 -2.25
N PRO A 67 9.07 -8.89 -3.24
CA PRO A 67 7.95 -9.30 -4.10
C PRO A 67 6.81 -9.97 -3.31
N ASP A 68 7.14 -10.75 -2.28
CA ASP A 68 6.16 -11.43 -1.43
C ASP A 68 5.25 -10.46 -0.68
N PHE A 69 5.76 -9.28 -0.31
CA PHE A 69 4.94 -8.25 0.31
C PHE A 69 3.84 -7.77 -0.65
N LEU A 70 4.18 -7.53 -1.91
CA LEU A 70 3.20 -7.13 -2.92
C LEU A 70 2.18 -8.24 -3.15
N ILE A 71 2.63 -9.49 -3.34
CA ILE A 71 1.75 -10.63 -3.63
C ILE A 71 0.70 -10.80 -2.54
N ASN A 72 1.12 -10.77 -1.27
CA ASN A 72 0.25 -11.01 -0.12
C ASN A 72 -0.60 -9.81 0.30
N THR A 73 -0.32 -8.61 -0.24
CA THR A 73 -1.12 -7.41 0.08
C THR A 73 -2.29 -7.28 -0.90
N PRO A 74 -3.53 -7.02 -0.42
CA PRO A 74 -4.68 -6.81 -1.30
C PRO A 74 -4.46 -5.64 -2.27
N ALA A 75 -4.80 -5.82 -3.55
CA ALA A 75 -4.59 -4.81 -4.58
C ALA A 75 -5.28 -3.47 -4.26
N VAL A 76 -6.50 -3.50 -3.72
CA VAL A 76 -7.23 -2.29 -3.28
C VAL A 76 -6.47 -1.53 -2.19
N ALA A 77 -5.85 -2.23 -1.24
CA ALA A 77 -5.09 -1.57 -0.18
C ALA A 77 -3.84 -0.89 -0.75
N LEU A 78 -3.11 -1.59 -1.63
CA LEU A 78 -1.95 -1.06 -2.33
C LEU A 78 -2.31 0.16 -3.19
N GLU A 79 -3.40 0.10 -3.96
CA GLU A 79 -3.87 1.22 -4.76
C GLU A 79 -4.16 2.46 -3.92
N GLN A 80 -4.96 2.30 -2.87
CA GLN A 80 -5.39 3.43 -2.04
C GLN A 80 -4.23 4.02 -1.25
N PHE A 81 -3.28 3.18 -0.83
CA PHE A 81 -2.03 3.63 -0.24
C PHE A 81 -1.19 4.42 -1.24
N SER A 82 -1.00 3.93 -2.47
CA SER A 82 -0.27 4.64 -3.52
C SER A 82 -0.93 5.97 -3.91
N ILE A 83 -2.26 6.02 -4.01
CA ILE A 83 -2.98 7.27 -4.29
C ILE A 83 -2.73 8.28 -3.18
N GLN A 84 -2.86 7.87 -1.91
CA GLN A 84 -2.61 8.75 -0.78
C GLN A 84 -1.15 9.23 -0.76
N ALA A 85 -0.20 8.36 -1.08
CA ALA A 85 1.22 8.67 -1.23
C ALA A 85 1.45 9.79 -2.25
N ILE A 86 0.89 9.62 -3.45
CA ILE A 86 1.03 10.54 -4.58
C ILE A 86 0.44 11.90 -4.22
N VAL A 87 -0.75 11.92 -3.61
CA VAL A 87 -1.40 13.18 -3.18
C VAL A 87 -0.57 13.92 -2.12
N ARG A 88 0.14 13.18 -1.26
CA ARG A 88 0.94 13.75 -0.16
C ARG A 88 2.42 13.96 -0.49
N ASP A 89 2.85 13.57 -1.69
CA ASP A 89 4.25 13.59 -2.11
C ASP A 89 5.18 12.84 -1.13
N GLU A 90 4.75 11.64 -0.69
CA GLU A 90 5.46 10.84 0.31
C GLU A 90 6.19 9.63 -0.32
N ASP A 91 7.45 9.41 0.09
CA ASP A 91 8.21 8.18 -0.20
C ASP A 91 7.63 7.01 0.63
N THR A 92 6.59 6.37 0.11
CA THR A 92 5.87 5.35 0.87
C THR A 92 6.62 4.04 1.04
N ALA A 93 7.45 3.65 0.06
CA ALA A 93 8.35 2.52 0.22
C ALA A 93 9.36 2.79 1.35
N GLY A 94 9.88 4.02 1.43
CA GLY A 94 10.68 4.50 2.55
C GLY A 94 9.94 4.48 3.88
N LEU A 95 8.68 4.95 3.93
CA LEU A 95 7.86 4.94 5.14
C LEU A 95 7.61 3.52 5.67
N LEU A 96 7.26 2.57 4.78
CA LEU A 96 7.04 1.17 5.17
C LEU A 96 8.32 0.54 5.73
N LYS A 97 9.45 0.72 5.04
CA LYS A 97 10.76 0.23 5.50
C LYS A 97 11.14 0.86 6.84
N SER A 98 10.94 2.16 6.99
CA SER A 98 11.19 2.87 8.25
C SER A 98 10.31 2.34 9.37
N LEU A 99 9.01 2.12 9.14
CA LEU A 99 8.08 1.61 10.14
C LEU A 99 8.54 0.25 10.67
N VAL A 100 8.86 -0.70 9.78
CA VAL A 100 9.31 -2.05 10.16
C VAL A 100 10.61 -1.97 10.94
N ASN A 101 11.61 -1.24 10.44
CA ASN A 101 12.91 -1.11 11.10
C ASN A 101 12.79 -0.44 12.48
N SER A 102 12.05 0.66 12.58
CA SER A 102 11.84 1.37 13.83
C SER A 102 11.12 0.49 14.86
N PHE A 103 10.08 -0.25 14.44
CA PHE A 103 9.40 -1.17 15.33
C PHE A 103 10.33 -2.29 15.81
N MET A 104 11.07 -2.94 14.91
CA MET A 104 11.99 -4.01 15.27
C MET A 104 13.04 -3.56 16.29
N LEU A 105 13.67 -2.40 16.05
CA LEU A 105 14.68 -1.86 16.96
C LEU A 105 14.10 -1.50 18.33
N ALA A 106 12.92 -0.86 18.36
CA ALA A 106 12.25 -0.51 19.60
C ALA A 106 11.74 -1.75 20.36
N TYR A 107 11.32 -2.79 19.63
CA TYR A 107 10.83 -4.03 20.21
C TYR A 107 11.95 -4.86 20.85
N LEU A 108 13.12 -4.93 20.20
CA LEU A 108 14.28 -5.69 20.68
C LEU A 108 15.04 -5.01 21.85
N THR A 109 14.70 -3.76 22.16
CA THR A 109 15.31 -2.97 23.24
C THR A 109 14.41 -3.02 24.49
N PRO A 110 14.83 -3.67 25.60
CA PRO A 110 13.98 -3.90 26.77
C PRO A 110 13.27 -2.65 27.33
N GLU A 111 13.94 -1.50 27.29
CA GLU A 111 13.44 -0.20 27.78
C GLU A 111 12.31 0.40 26.91
N THR A 112 12.12 -0.13 25.70
CA THR A 112 11.12 0.34 24.74
C THR A 112 10.16 -0.73 24.26
N THR A 113 10.38 -2.02 24.57
CA THR A 113 9.57 -3.15 24.08
C THR A 113 8.07 -2.95 24.35
N GLU A 114 7.68 -2.65 25.58
CA GLU A 114 6.26 -2.47 25.93
C GLU A 114 5.61 -1.32 25.17
N ARG A 115 6.33 -0.20 25.01
CA ARG A 115 5.85 0.96 24.25
C ARG A 115 5.75 0.66 22.76
N ALA A 116 6.70 -0.08 22.19
CA ALA A 116 6.65 -0.51 20.80
C ALA A 116 5.39 -1.36 20.53
N VAL A 117 5.10 -2.33 21.42
CA VAL A 117 3.87 -3.14 21.34
C VAL A 117 2.62 -2.28 21.47
N ALA A 118 2.58 -1.33 22.41
CA ALA A 118 1.44 -0.42 22.57
C ALA A 118 1.20 0.44 21.31
N HIS A 119 2.26 0.90 20.64
CA HIS A 119 2.12 1.63 19.37
C HIS A 119 1.56 0.75 18.24
N LEU A 120 2.01 -0.50 18.15
CA LEU A 120 1.44 -1.46 17.18
C LEU A 120 -0.04 -1.72 17.46
N GLN A 121 -0.41 -1.95 18.72
CA GLN A 121 -1.81 -2.09 19.14
C GLN A 121 -2.63 -0.84 18.82
N GLY A 122 -2.04 0.35 18.95
CA GLY A 122 -2.66 1.61 18.53
C GLY A 122 -2.98 1.64 17.03
N LEU A 123 -2.04 1.21 16.18
CA LEU A 123 -2.28 1.08 14.74
C LEU A 123 -3.37 0.04 14.42
N GLU A 124 -3.39 -1.09 15.13
CA GLU A 124 -4.43 -2.11 14.99
C GLU A 124 -5.81 -1.60 15.41
N ALA A 125 -5.88 -0.79 16.47
CA ALA A 125 -7.12 -0.13 16.90
C ALA A 125 -7.64 0.85 15.84
N LEU A 126 -6.77 1.68 15.27
CA LEU A 126 -7.12 2.57 14.15
C LEU A 126 -7.65 1.77 12.94
N ARG A 127 -7.06 0.61 12.64
CA ARG A 127 -7.57 -0.29 11.57
C ARG A 127 -9.01 -0.76 11.86
N LEU A 128 -9.33 -1.07 13.12
CA LEU A 128 -10.69 -1.44 13.53
C LEU A 128 -11.65 -0.25 13.43
N GLU A 129 -11.22 0.95 13.82
CA GLU A 129 -12.02 2.17 13.66
C GLU A 129 -12.32 2.49 12.20
N VAL A 130 -11.34 2.30 11.32
CA VAL A 130 -11.54 2.41 9.87
C VAL A 130 -12.59 1.40 9.40
N ALA A 131 -12.51 0.13 9.83
CA ALA A 131 -13.51 -0.87 9.47
C ALA A 131 -14.93 -0.50 9.95
N LYS A 132 -15.07 -0.03 11.20
CA LYS A 132 -16.35 0.44 11.75
C LYS A 132 -16.90 1.65 11.00
N THR A 133 -16.05 2.65 10.74
CA THR A 133 -16.44 3.86 9.98
C THR A 133 -16.89 3.50 8.56
N ARG A 134 -16.24 2.50 7.94
CA ARG A 134 -16.67 1.97 6.65
C ARG A 134 -18.08 1.40 6.76
N GLN A 135 -18.34 0.50 7.72
CA GLN A 135 -19.67 -0.11 7.93
C GLN A 135 -20.78 0.89 8.25
N ALA A 136 -20.53 1.90 9.10
CA ALA A 136 -21.53 2.91 9.43
C ALA A 136 -22.00 3.70 8.20
N ARG A 137 -21.05 4.10 7.33
CA ARG A 137 -21.37 4.79 6.06
C ARG A 137 -22.09 3.92 5.02
N HIS A 138 -22.12 2.60 5.20
CA HIS A 138 -22.94 1.70 4.38
C HIS A 138 -24.38 1.58 4.89
N GLY A 139 -24.63 1.86 6.17
CA GLY A 139 -25.97 1.85 6.77
C GLY A 139 -26.77 3.13 6.50
N GLU A 140 -26.09 4.23 6.17
CA GLU A 140 -26.69 5.50 5.76
C GLU A 140 -26.87 5.54 4.24
N GLY A 141 -27.83 4.76 3.73
CA GLY A 141 -28.38 4.99 2.39
C GLY A 141 -28.99 6.40 2.30
N PRO A 142 -29.08 7.01 1.11
CA PRO A 142 -29.55 8.38 0.98
C PRO A 142 -30.99 8.49 1.51
N SER A 143 -31.17 9.28 2.57
CA SER A 143 -32.49 9.73 3.00
C SER A 143 -33.08 10.57 1.87
N VAL A 144 -34.06 10.00 1.17
CA VAL A 144 -34.84 10.70 0.16
C VAL A 144 -35.72 11.70 0.90
N HIS A 145 -35.34 12.97 0.87
CA HIS A 145 -36.20 14.10 1.17
C HIS A 145 -36.29 14.98 -0.08
#